data_AF-A0A958QAB0-F1
#
_entry.id   AF-A0A958QAB0-F1
#
_cell.length_a   1.000
_cell.length_b   1.000
_cell.length_c   1.000
_cell.angle_alpha   90.00
_cell.angle_beta   90.00
_cell.angle_gamma   90.00
#
_symmetry.space_group_name_H-M   'P 1'
#
loop_
_entity.id
_entity.type
_entity.pdbx_description
1 polymer ?
#
loop_
_entity_poly.entity_id
_entity_poly.type
_entity_poly.pdbx_seq_one_letter_code
_entity_poly.pdbx_strand_id
1 'polypeptide(L)'
;MDSDTQKQLRFLEKQELTCADIEELMSDYLDISEEFIPALRARISTHIAGCPCCNELESDFRDIIEIAGQLPTYELPEGAHKRLLDRLNAELGLSLRPL
;
A
#
# COMPACT_ATOMS: atom_id res chain seq x y z
N MET A 1 -10.57 -1.15 -15.01
CA MET A 1 -9.42 -0.29 -14.71
C MET A 1 -9.34 -0.25 -13.20
N ASP A 2 -8.22 -0.68 -12.63
CA ASP A 2 -8.08 -0.83 -11.18
C ASP A 2 -8.25 0.54 -10.46
N SER A 3 -8.75 0.50 -9.22
CA SER A 3 -9.08 1.69 -8.43
C SER A 3 -7.82 2.51 -8.11
N ASP A 4 -6.70 1.84 -7.87
CA ASP A 4 -5.46 2.50 -7.46
C ASP A 4 -4.78 3.15 -8.65
N THR A 5 -4.87 2.54 -9.83
CA THR A 5 -4.42 3.17 -11.08
C THR A 5 -5.17 4.48 -11.37
N GLN A 6 -6.49 4.51 -11.15
CA GLN A 6 -7.29 5.73 -11.34
C GLN A 6 -6.88 6.85 -10.37
N LYS A 7 -6.64 6.50 -9.11
CA LYS A 7 -6.11 7.43 -8.11
C LYS A 7 -4.78 8.02 -8.59
N GLN A 8 -3.82 7.18 -8.98
CA GLN A 8 -2.50 7.65 -9.41
C GLN A 8 -2.57 8.57 -10.64
N LEU A 9 -3.40 8.25 -11.64
CA LEU A 9 -3.58 9.11 -12.82
C LEU A 9 -4.12 10.50 -12.44
N ARG A 10 -5.11 10.57 -11.54
CA ARG A 10 -5.66 11.85 -11.05
C ARG A 10 -4.58 12.75 -10.43
N PHE A 11 -3.64 12.19 -9.68
CA PHE A 11 -2.54 12.96 -9.11
C PHE A 11 -1.47 13.33 -10.14
N LEU A 12 -1.20 12.43 -11.07
CA LEU A 12 -0.25 12.68 -12.15
C LEU A 12 -0.69 13.83 -13.06
N GLU A 13 -1.99 14.04 -13.24
CA GLU A 13 -2.55 15.14 -14.05
C GLU A 13 -2.50 16.50 -13.35
N LYS A 14 -2.31 16.56 -12.03
CA LYS A 14 -2.18 17.83 -11.31
C LYS A 14 -0.95 18.60 -11.78
N GLN A 15 -1.03 19.92 -11.85
CA GLN A 15 0.13 20.76 -12.16
C GLN A 15 1.22 20.67 -11.07
N GLU A 16 0.81 20.76 -9.80
CA GLU A 16 1.69 20.66 -8.65
C GLU A 16 1.12 19.70 -7.61
N LEU A 17 2.00 19.01 -6.89
CA LEU A 17 1.62 18.18 -5.74
C LEU A 17 1.77 19.00 -4.46
N THR A 18 0.72 18.98 -3.65
CA THR A 18 0.68 19.62 -2.33
C THR A 18 1.10 18.63 -1.24
N CYS A 19 1.42 19.11 -0.03
CA CYS A 19 1.71 18.21 1.09
C CYS A 19 0.55 17.24 1.39
N ALA A 20 -0.70 17.71 1.28
CA ALA A 20 -1.88 16.87 1.45
C ALA A 20 -1.96 15.75 0.39
N ASP A 21 -1.49 16.02 -0.83
CA ASP A 21 -1.39 14.98 -1.87
C ASP A 21 -0.34 13.93 -1.53
N ILE A 22 0.79 14.36 -0.93
CA ILE A 22 1.84 13.44 -0.47
C ILE A 22 1.32 12.57 0.68
N GLU A 23 0.61 13.15 1.65
CA GLU A 23 -0.03 12.42 2.74
C GLU A 23 -0.99 11.34 2.22
N GLU A 24 -1.83 11.66 1.22
CA GLU A 24 -2.77 10.70 0.62
C GLU A 24 -2.07 9.57 -0.16
N LEU A 25 -0.87 9.83 -0.69
CA LEU A 25 -0.12 8.89 -1.52
C LEU A 25 1.01 8.16 -0.77
N MET A 26 1.32 8.53 0.48
CA MET A 26 2.52 8.08 1.17
C MET A 26 2.59 6.56 1.31
N SER A 27 1.49 5.92 1.70
CA SER A 27 1.41 4.46 1.84
C SER A 27 1.71 3.76 0.51
N ASP A 28 1.01 4.15 -0.56
CA ASP A 28 1.15 3.55 -1.90
C ASP A 28 2.56 3.80 -2.48
N TYR A 29 3.13 4.97 -2.19
CA TYR A 29 4.50 5.31 -2.58
C TYR A 29 5.53 4.39 -1.90
N LEU A 30 5.36 4.08 -0.62
CA LEU A 30 6.31 3.28 0.15
C LEU A 30 6.21 1.77 -0.08
N ASP A 31 5.09 1.26 -0.59
CA ASP A 31 4.86 -0.18 -0.79
C ASP A 31 5.74 -0.81 -1.91
N ILE A 32 6.53 0.01 -2.64
CA ILE A 32 7.42 -0.37 -3.75
C ILE A 32 6.80 -1.44 -4.69
N SER A 33 5.52 -1.26 -5.04
CA SER A 33 4.84 -2.11 -6.03
C SER A 33 5.27 -1.74 -7.46
N GLU A 34 5.40 -2.74 -8.34
CA GLU A 34 5.63 -2.55 -9.78
C GLU A 34 4.48 -1.80 -10.46
N GLU A 35 3.30 -1.75 -9.84
CA GLU A 35 2.09 -1.10 -10.36
C GLU A 35 2.07 0.42 -10.12
N PHE A 36 3.02 0.96 -9.34
CA PHE A 36 3.07 2.39 -9.05
C PHE A 36 3.67 3.18 -10.22
N ILE A 37 2.90 4.12 -10.79
CA ILE A 37 3.33 4.88 -11.98
C ILE A 37 4.67 5.61 -11.74
N PRO A 38 5.73 5.30 -12.52
CA PRO A 38 7.07 5.83 -12.29
C PRO A 38 7.16 7.37 -12.35
N ALA A 39 6.39 7.99 -13.24
CA ALA A 39 6.35 9.44 -13.38
C ALA A 39 5.78 10.11 -12.11
N LEU A 40 4.76 9.52 -11.48
CA LEU A 40 4.21 10.03 -10.22
C LEU A 40 5.22 9.87 -9.09
N ARG A 41 5.94 8.74 -9.05
CA ARG A 41 7.00 8.49 -8.05
C ARG A 41 8.10 9.55 -8.08
N ALA A 42 8.55 9.93 -9.27
CA ALA A 42 9.56 10.99 -9.44
C ALA A 42 9.05 12.34 -8.93
N ARG A 43 7.78 12.67 -9.16
CA ARG A 43 7.16 13.92 -8.68
C ARG A 43 7.05 13.95 -7.15
N ILE A 44 6.61 12.85 -6.54
CA ILE A 44 6.54 12.70 -5.08
C ILE A 44 7.95 12.86 -4.48
N SER A 45 8.94 12.14 -5.01
CA SER A 45 10.33 12.23 -4.55
C SER A 45 10.89 13.65 -4.66
N THR A 46 10.56 14.38 -5.73
CA THR A 46 10.94 15.78 -5.90
C THR A 46 10.32 16.67 -4.81
N HIS A 47 9.03 16.48 -4.51
CA HIS A 47 8.35 17.24 -3.45
C HIS A 47 8.97 16.95 -2.08
N ILE A 48 9.17 15.67 -1.74
CA ILE A 48 9.76 15.25 -0.47
C ILE A 48 11.16 15.85 -0.29
N ALA A 49 12.00 15.80 -1.33
CA ALA A 49 13.35 16.38 -1.27
C ALA A 49 13.35 17.91 -1.09
N GLY A 50 12.29 18.60 -1.52
CA GLY A 50 12.14 20.05 -1.42
C GLY A 50 11.35 20.54 -0.20
N CYS A 51 10.68 19.65 0.55
CA CYS A 51 9.76 20.01 1.62
C CYS A 51 10.13 19.31 2.94
N PRO A 52 10.67 20.04 3.94
CA PRO A 52 11.08 19.46 5.21
C PRO A 52 9.98 18.66 5.92
N CYS A 53 8.74 19.16 5.90
CA CYS A 53 7.59 18.47 6.51
C CYS A 53 7.31 17.11 5.85
N CYS A 54 7.35 17.03 4.52
CA CYS A 54 7.12 15.77 3.83
C CYS A 54 8.30 14.80 3.94
N ASN A 55 9.52 15.31 4.15
CA ASN A 55 10.69 14.49 4.45
C ASN A 55 10.60 13.84 5.84
N GLU A 56 10.19 14.62 6.86
CA GLU A 56 9.90 14.09 8.19
C GLU A 56 8.78 13.05 8.13
N LEU A 57 7.68 13.34 7.40
CA LEU A 57 6.58 12.41 7.20
C LEU A 57 7.04 11.09 6.54
N GLU A 58 7.90 11.14 5.52
CA GLU A 58 8.45 9.94 4.89
C GLU A 58 9.27 9.12 5.90
N SER A 59 10.10 9.79 6.72
CA SER A 59 10.89 9.15 7.76
C SER A 59 10.00 8.44 8.78
N ASP A 60 8.97 9.14 9.28
CA ASP A 60 8.04 8.58 10.28
C ASP A 60 7.33 7.33 9.76
N PHE A 61 6.88 7.35 8.50
CA PHE A 61 6.26 6.17 7.89
C PHE A 61 7.24 5.00 7.73
N ARG A 62 8.50 5.27 7.36
CA ARG A 62 9.53 4.23 7.25
C ARG A 62 9.83 3.60 8.60
N ASP A 63 9.92 4.41 9.65
CA ASP A 63 10.12 3.93 11.02
C ASP A 63 8.94 3.05 11.47
N ILE A 64 7.70 3.47 11.18
CA ILE A 64 6.50 2.67 11.47
C ILE A 64 6.55 1.32 10.74
N ILE A 65 6.90 1.29 9.45
CA ILE A 65 7.01 0.05 8.66
C ILE A 65 8.09 -0.86 9.25
N GLU A 66 9.25 -0.31 9.61
CA GLU A 66 10.33 -1.07 10.23
C GLU A 66 9.90 -1.69 11.57
N ILE A 67 9.31 -0.89 12.45
CA ILE A 67 8.83 -1.34 13.76
C ILE A 67 7.72 -2.38 13.61
N ALA A 68 6.76 -2.16 12.70
CA ALA A 68 5.69 -3.10 12.43
C ALA A 68 6.22 -4.44 11.89
N GLY A 69 7.27 -4.39 11.06
CA GLY A 69 7.96 -5.58 10.54
C GLY A 69 8.66 -6.42 11.61
N GLN A 70 8.91 -5.87 12.81
CA GLN A 70 9.49 -6.59 13.94
C GLN A 70 8.44 -7.29 14.81
N LEU A 71 7.14 -7.10 14.55
CA LEU A 71 6.11 -7.78 15.30
C LEU A 71 6.21 -9.31 15.10
N PRO A 72 6.05 -10.10 16.17
CA PRO A 72 6.19 -11.54 16.09
C PRO A 72 5.15 -12.10 15.12
N THR A 73 5.62 -12.86 14.15
CA THR A 73 4.74 -13.63 13.27
C THR A 73 4.13 -14.78 14.06
N TYR A 74 2.81 -14.78 14.17
CA TYR A 74 2.09 -15.90 14.76
C TYR A 74 1.85 -16.95 13.67
N GLU A 75 2.31 -18.18 13.90
CA GLU A 75 1.97 -19.27 13.01
C GLU A 75 0.45 -19.50 13.02
N LEU A 76 -0.15 -19.55 11.85
CA LEU A 76 -1.56 -19.87 11.73
C LEU A 76 -1.79 -21.28 12.30
N PRO A 77 -2.84 -21.49 13.14
CA PRO A 77 -3.14 -22.80 13.68
C PRO A 77 -3.31 -23.83 12.57
N GLU A 78 -2.86 -25.05 12.81
CA GLU A 78 -2.97 -26.14 11.84
C GLU A 78 -4.42 -26.27 11.33
N GLY A 79 -4.56 -26.39 10.01
CA GLY A 79 -5.85 -26.48 9.33
C GLY A 79 -6.69 -25.20 9.32
N ALA A 80 -6.20 -24.04 9.78
CA ALA A 80 -6.92 -22.77 9.71
C ALA A 80 -7.35 -22.42 8.28
N HIS A 81 -6.45 -22.60 7.31
CA HIS A 81 -6.73 -22.40 5.89
C HIS A 81 -7.88 -23.28 5.39
N LYS A 82 -7.86 -24.58 5.73
CA LYS A 82 -8.92 -25.52 5.36
C LYS A 82 -10.27 -25.13 5.96
N ARG A 83 -10.32 -24.82 7.26
CA ARG A 83 -11.57 -24.42 7.94
C ARG A 83 -12.17 -23.16 7.32
N LEU A 84 -11.33 -22.20 6.94
CA LEU A 84 -11.77 -20.98 6.26
C LEU A 84 -12.35 -21.28 4.88
N LEU A 85 -11.65 -22.07 4.05
CA LEU A 85 -12.11 -22.46 2.72
C LEU A 85 -13.42 -23.25 2.76
N ASP A 86 -13.54 -24.22 3.68
CA ASP A 86 -14.75 -25.01 3.87
C ASP A 86 -15.95 -24.09 4.21
N ARG A 87 -15.73 -23.09 5.07
CA ARG A 87 -16.77 -22.12 5.45
C ARG A 87 -17.18 -21.22 4.30
N LEU A 88 -16.22 -20.65 3.57
CA LEU A 88 -16.49 -19.77 2.42
C LEU A 88 -17.22 -20.53 1.30
N ASN A 89 -16.82 -21.77 1.02
CA ASN A 89 -17.51 -22.62 0.05
C ASN A 89 -18.96 -22.88 0.45
N ALA A 90 -19.22 -23.16 1.73
CA ALA A 90 -20.57 -23.40 2.22
C ALA A 90 -21.47 -22.15 2.19
N GLU A 91 -20.93 -20.97 2.55
CA GLU A 91 -21.72 -19.73 2.61
C GLU A 91 -21.97 -19.11 1.24
N LEU A 92 -20.98 -19.17 0.34
CA LEU A 92 -21.01 -18.47 -0.94
C LEU A 92 -21.28 -19.39 -2.13
N GLY A 93 -21.41 -20.71 -1.90
CA GLY A 93 -21.57 -21.69 -2.98
C GLY A 93 -20.35 -21.80 -3.88
N LEU A 94 -19.16 -21.51 -3.34
CA LEU A 94 -17.90 -21.54 -4.08
C LEU A 94 -17.27 -22.95 -4.07
N SER A 95 -16.22 -23.12 -4.85
CA SER A 95 -15.39 -24.33 -4.88
C SER A 95 -13.90 -23.98 -4.87
N LEU A 96 -13.52 -23.16 -3.88
CA LEU A 96 -12.13 -22.79 -3.62
C LEU A 96 -11.35 -24.03 -3.15
N ARG A 97 -10.10 -24.15 -3.59
CA ARG A 97 -9.16 -25.21 -3.20
C ARG A 97 -7.87 -24.59 -2.66
N PRO A 98 -7.15 -25.29 -1.75
CA PRO A 98 -5.86 -24.81 -1.31
C PRO A 98 -4.88 -24.70 -2.49
N LEU A 99 -4.01 -23.69 -2.46
CA LEU A 99 -2.84 -23.57 -3.34
C LEU A 99 -1.81 -24.66 -3.07
#